data_AF-A0A0N0RSV1-F1
#
_entry.id   AF-A0A0N0RSV1-F1
#
_cell.length_a   1.000
_cell.length_b   1.000
_cell.length_c   1.000
_cell.angle_alpha   90.00
_cell.angle_beta   90.00
_cell.angle_gamma   90.00
#
_symmetry.space_group_name_H-M   'P 1'
#
loop_
_entity.id
_entity.type
_entity.pdbx_description
1 polymer ?
#
loop_
_entity_poly.entity_id
_entity_poly.type
_entity_poly.pdbx_seq_one_letter_code
_entity_poly.pdbx_strand_id
1 'polypeptide(L)'
;MATPYAHVSAFCRAVLSKIIPDRFWGDGPVSHNKTVFLRRIDHFIKLRRFEAISLHEIAQDFKISDMAWLQPPNFRQGQSTSQTDMEKRRELFHEFLYYAFDSLLIPLIRSHFYVTETNSHRLQIFYFRHDIWKIVAESALCDLKSGMFEEIKLDEAKSILGRRKLGFGLMRLLPKGKKMRPITNLKRRSLPLTRDPRMPKNLGPSVNSILQPVHAMLKYEKDMNSSKLGSALFAVGDLYERIKSFKRSLPPGEHAFYFAKLDVTAAFDTIPQSAVVELMRSIPRQKTYVMTKHVEMKPGDHVSTLMNLLAQHIGQNIIKIGKKYYRQKKGIPQGSVLSSFLCNYFYADLEAKHLDFLHGPDCLLMRLIDDFLLITLDSSKAVKFVQVMHQGVPDYGVEVNPAKTMVNFDMSIKDGQVRKVSQSTKFPYCGTLIDCQTLEISKCHERDSSVHISASLTIHYGRSPGQNFQKKVLHAFGLQSHAMFFDTKHNSKATVLRSLRGAFFETAQKMWAYLRCLPAARRPNEKLIALEED
;
A
#
# COMPACT_ATOMS: atom_id res chain seq x y z
N MET A 1 10.46 -19.23 6.92
CA MET A 1 10.12 -19.72 5.56
C MET A 1 10.67 -18.83 4.43
N ALA A 2 10.81 -17.51 4.62
CA ALA A 2 11.49 -16.68 3.63
C ALA A 2 12.97 -17.07 3.51
N THR A 3 13.51 -17.05 2.30
CA THR A 3 14.93 -17.30 2.03
C THR A 3 15.73 -16.02 2.32
N PRO A 4 16.78 -16.07 3.14
CA PRO A 4 17.62 -14.91 3.41
C PRO A 4 18.28 -14.36 2.14
N TYR A 5 18.49 -13.03 2.08
CA TYR A 5 19.16 -12.38 0.94
C TYR A 5 20.53 -12.98 0.63
N ALA A 6 21.28 -13.37 1.67
CA ALA A 6 22.60 -13.97 1.52
C ALA A 6 22.56 -15.27 0.69
N HIS A 7 21.55 -16.12 0.88
CA HIS A 7 21.41 -17.36 0.12
C HIS A 7 20.98 -17.11 -1.32
N VAL A 8 20.05 -16.17 -1.55
CA VAL A 8 19.63 -15.78 -2.91
C VAL A 8 20.80 -15.16 -3.68
N SER A 9 21.58 -14.29 -3.01
CA SER A 9 22.78 -13.67 -3.54
C SER A 9 23.86 -14.71 -3.87
N ALA A 10 24.16 -15.62 -2.94
CA ALA A 10 25.11 -16.71 -3.16
C ALA A 10 24.69 -17.60 -4.34
N PHE A 11 23.41 -17.96 -4.44
CA PHE A 11 22.87 -18.72 -5.56
C PHE A 11 23.07 -18.00 -6.90
N CYS A 12 22.64 -16.74 -7.01
CA CYS A 12 22.76 -15.97 -8.26
C CYS A 12 24.23 -15.78 -8.65
N ARG A 13 25.10 -15.50 -7.67
CA ARG A 13 26.55 -15.37 -7.87
C ARG A 13 27.18 -16.67 -8.36
N ALA A 14 26.81 -17.80 -7.78
CA ALA A 14 27.32 -19.11 -8.18
C ALA A 14 26.89 -19.49 -9.60
N VAL A 15 25.61 -19.25 -9.95
CA VAL A 15 25.09 -19.53 -11.30
C VAL A 15 25.78 -18.64 -12.34
N LEU A 16 25.85 -17.33 -12.11
CA LEU A 16 26.47 -16.41 -13.07
C LEU A 16 27.99 -16.61 -13.20
N SER A 17 28.67 -17.02 -12.13
CA SER A 17 30.10 -17.38 -12.19
C SER A 17 30.37 -18.66 -12.99
N LYS A 18 29.37 -19.53 -13.16
CA LYS A 18 29.48 -20.72 -14.01
C LYS A 18 29.11 -20.43 -15.47
N ILE A 19 28.22 -19.47 -15.71
CA ILE A 19 27.78 -19.08 -17.07
C ILE A 19 28.84 -18.22 -17.76
N ILE A 20 29.44 -17.27 -17.04
CA ILE A 20 30.39 -16.30 -17.60
C ILE A 20 31.81 -16.76 -17.27
N PRO A 21 32.64 -17.12 -18.27
CA PRO A 21 34.01 -17.59 -18.06
C PRO A 21 34.88 -16.54 -17.35
N ASP A 22 35.84 -16.99 -16.55
CA ASP A 22 36.69 -16.08 -15.77
C ASP A 22 37.56 -15.17 -16.65
N ARG A 23 38.02 -15.72 -17.79
CA ARG A 23 38.76 -14.98 -18.82
C ARG A 23 37.96 -13.81 -19.41
N PHE A 24 36.63 -13.84 -19.35
CA PHE A 24 35.78 -12.76 -19.84
C PHE A 24 36.00 -11.45 -19.06
N TRP A 25 36.35 -11.57 -17.78
CA TRP A 25 36.56 -10.42 -16.90
C TRP A 25 37.99 -9.88 -16.92
N GLY A 26 38.91 -10.55 -17.62
CA GLY A 26 40.33 -10.23 -17.76
C GLY A 26 41.24 -11.43 -17.48
N ASP A 27 42.50 -11.32 -17.86
CA ASP A 27 43.45 -12.44 -17.90
C ASP A 27 44.18 -12.73 -16.56
N GLY A 28 43.78 -12.07 -15.47
CA GLY A 28 44.36 -12.25 -14.14
C GLY A 28 43.70 -13.37 -13.30
N PRO A 29 44.44 -14.00 -12.35
CA PRO A 29 43.96 -15.15 -11.56
C PRO A 29 42.79 -14.83 -10.62
N VAL A 30 42.60 -13.56 -10.22
CA VAL A 30 41.39 -13.05 -9.58
C VAL A 30 41.03 -11.71 -10.24
N SER A 31 40.15 -11.74 -11.24
CA SER A 31 39.76 -10.50 -11.91
C SER A 31 38.97 -9.58 -10.96
N HIS A 32 39.52 -8.39 -10.69
CA HIS A 32 38.86 -7.29 -9.98
C HIS A 32 37.45 -7.04 -10.53
N ASN A 33 37.29 -7.08 -11.86
CA ASN A 33 36.01 -6.87 -12.55
C ASN A 33 34.97 -7.92 -12.17
N LYS A 34 35.36 -9.19 -12.04
CA LYS A 34 34.46 -10.26 -11.56
C LYS A 34 33.97 -9.97 -10.14
N THR A 35 34.86 -9.54 -9.25
CA THR A 35 34.51 -9.19 -7.87
C THR A 35 33.53 -8.00 -7.81
N VAL A 36 33.78 -6.96 -8.62
CA VAL A 36 32.87 -5.81 -8.75
C VAL A 36 31.50 -6.26 -9.24
N PHE A 37 31.44 -7.09 -10.28
CA PHE A 37 30.19 -7.63 -10.82
C PHE A 37 29.38 -8.41 -9.77
N LEU A 38 30.02 -9.33 -9.03
CA LEU A 38 29.36 -10.10 -7.97
C LEU A 38 28.89 -9.21 -6.82
N ARG A 39 29.60 -8.11 -6.52
CA ARG A 39 29.17 -7.11 -5.54
C ARG A 39 27.93 -6.35 -6.02
N ARG A 40 27.85 -5.99 -7.31
CA ARG A 40 26.67 -5.33 -7.90
C ARG A 40 25.44 -6.23 -7.88
N ILE A 41 25.59 -7.54 -8.14
CA ILE A 41 24.49 -8.51 -8.04
C ILE A 41 23.91 -8.57 -6.62
N ASP A 42 24.77 -8.62 -5.61
CA ASP A 42 24.33 -8.65 -4.21
C ASP A 42 23.63 -7.35 -3.81
N HIS A 43 24.15 -6.22 -4.28
CA HIS A 43 23.49 -4.93 -4.08
C HIS A 43 22.10 -4.92 -4.73
N PHE A 44 21.96 -5.41 -5.97
CA PHE A 44 20.68 -5.49 -6.68
C PHE A 44 19.64 -6.34 -5.93
N ILE A 45 20.03 -7.50 -5.40
CA ILE A 45 19.13 -8.41 -4.67
C ILE A 45 18.63 -7.79 -3.35
N LYS A 46 19.44 -6.91 -2.75
CA LYS A 46 19.13 -6.17 -1.51
C LYS A 46 18.30 -4.90 -1.74
N LEU A 47 18.04 -4.51 -2.99
CA LEU A 47 17.18 -3.37 -3.29
C LEU A 47 15.77 -3.58 -2.76
N ARG A 48 15.15 -2.49 -2.32
CA ARG A 48 13.76 -2.46 -1.85
C ARG A 48 12.81 -2.19 -3.01
N ARG A 49 11.52 -2.37 -2.72
CA ARG A 49 10.48 -2.09 -3.69
C ARG A 49 10.49 -0.60 -4.08
N PHE A 50 10.36 -0.36 -5.38
CA PHE A 50 10.44 0.97 -6.02
C PHE A 50 11.83 1.60 -6.06
N GLU A 51 12.86 0.87 -5.63
CA GLU A 51 14.24 1.27 -5.90
C GLU A 51 14.63 0.79 -7.30
N ALA A 52 15.37 1.64 -8.00
CA ALA A 52 15.94 1.33 -9.29
C ALA A 52 17.42 1.67 -9.25
N ILE A 53 18.22 0.83 -9.89
CA ILE A 53 19.65 1.06 -10.11
C ILE A 53 19.86 1.44 -11.58
N SER A 54 20.71 2.42 -11.83
CA SER A 54 21.01 2.84 -13.21
C SER A 54 22.12 2.00 -13.80
N LEU A 55 22.12 1.81 -15.12
CA LEU A 55 23.21 1.12 -15.83
C LEU A 55 24.56 1.81 -15.57
N HIS A 56 24.56 3.15 -15.52
CA HIS A 56 25.74 3.95 -15.21
C HIS A 56 26.35 3.61 -13.85
N GLU A 57 25.52 3.30 -12.84
CA GLU A 57 26.00 2.90 -11.52
C GLU A 57 26.50 1.47 -11.48
N ILE A 58 25.84 0.56 -12.20
CA ILE A 58 26.32 -0.82 -12.34
C ILE A 58 27.72 -0.78 -12.96
N ALA A 59 27.92 0.01 -14.01
CA ALA A 59 29.17 0.10 -14.77
C ALA A 59 30.33 0.83 -14.05
N GLN A 60 30.10 1.47 -12.89
CA GLN A 60 31.19 2.09 -12.13
C GLN A 60 32.16 1.05 -11.56
N ASP A 61 33.43 1.46 -11.44
CA ASP A 61 34.55 0.70 -10.85
C ASP A 61 35.08 -0.47 -11.70
N PHE A 62 34.57 -0.65 -12.92
CA PHE A 62 35.09 -1.62 -13.89
C PHE A 62 36.31 -1.08 -14.63
N LYS A 63 37.34 -1.92 -14.74
CA LYS A 63 38.55 -1.66 -15.54
C LYS A 63 38.39 -2.28 -16.92
N ILE A 64 37.93 -1.48 -17.88
CA ILE A 64 37.69 -1.90 -19.27
C ILE A 64 39.01 -2.25 -19.99
N SER A 65 40.12 -1.62 -19.59
CA SER A 65 41.47 -1.90 -20.11
C SER A 65 41.88 -3.36 -19.98
N ASP A 66 41.43 -4.02 -18.91
CA ASP A 66 41.90 -5.34 -18.50
C ASP A 66 41.16 -6.46 -19.25
N MET A 67 40.17 -6.13 -20.10
CA MET A 67 39.34 -7.09 -20.81
C MET A 67 39.87 -7.30 -22.23
N ALA A 68 40.50 -8.45 -22.47
CA ALA A 68 41.11 -8.79 -23.76
C ALA A 68 40.12 -8.84 -24.93
N TRP A 69 38.89 -9.33 -24.71
CA TRP A 69 37.87 -9.46 -25.76
C TRP A 69 37.29 -8.11 -26.24
N LEU A 70 37.49 -7.03 -25.48
CA LEU A 70 37.15 -5.67 -25.89
C LEU A 70 38.27 -4.99 -26.68
N GLN A 71 39.46 -5.61 -26.78
CA GLN A 71 40.56 -5.06 -27.54
C GLN A 71 40.36 -5.33 -29.04
N PRO A 72 40.64 -4.36 -29.92
CA PRO A 72 40.60 -4.60 -31.36
C PRO A 72 41.71 -5.60 -31.74
N PRO A 73 41.50 -6.40 -32.80
CA PRO A 73 42.39 -7.50 -33.17
C PRO A 73 43.84 -7.08 -33.50
N ASN A 74 44.10 -5.79 -33.74
CA ASN A 74 45.41 -5.24 -34.08
C ASN A 74 46.09 -4.46 -32.93
N PHE A 75 45.58 -4.56 -31.70
CA PHE A 75 46.09 -3.79 -30.56
C PHE A 75 47.42 -4.36 -30.03
N ARG A 76 48.49 -3.55 -30.04
CA ARG A 76 49.79 -3.93 -29.46
C ARG A 76 49.82 -3.60 -27.97
N GLN A 77 50.32 -4.50 -27.12
CA GLN A 77 50.51 -4.22 -25.69
C GLN A 77 51.40 -2.97 -25.51
N GLY A 78 50.86 -1.93 -24.85
CA GLY A 78 51.54 -0.65 -24.60
C GLY A 78 51.13 0.53 -25.50
N GLN A 79 50.21 0.34 -26.45
CA GLN A 79 49.70 1.42 -27.29
C GLN A 79 48.61 2.25 -26.58
N SER A 80 48.71 3.58 -26.59
CA SER A 80 47.66 4.45 -26.02
C SER A 80 46.36 4.33 -26.83
N THR A 81 45.29 3.86 -26.18
CA THR A 81 43.94 3.81 -26.74
C THR A 81 43.42 5.21 -27.08
N SER A 82 42.84 5.39 -28.27
CA SER A 82 42.11 6.61 -28.60
C SER A 82 40.84 6.73 -27.77
N GLN A 83 40.35 7.96 -27.55
CA GLN A 83 39.10 8.18 -26.80
C GLN A 83 37.90 7.53 -27.50
N THR A 84 37.84 7.58 -28.83
CA THR A 84 36.76 6.98 -29.63
C THR A 84 36.70 5.46 -29.49
N ASP A 85 37.85 4.79 -29.46
CA ASP A 85 37.93 3.34 -29.25
C ASP A 85 37.48 2.97 -27.82
N MET A 86 37.95 3.71 -26.81
CA MET A 86 37.55 3.49 -25.42
C MET A 86 36.04 3.72 -25.20
N GLU A 87 35.46 4.70 -25.88
CA GLU A 87 34.02 4.95 -25.86
C GLU A 87 33.23 3.78 -26.45
N LYS A 88 33.67 3.22 -27.59
CA LYS A 88 33.00 2.07 -28.19
C LYS A 88 33.12 0.82 -27.33
N ARG A 89 34.28 0.57 -26.73
CA ARG A 89 34.47 -0.53 -25.76
C ARG A 89 33.51 -0.40 -24.57
N ARG A 90 33.35 0.82 -24.06
CA ARG A 90 32.41 1.13 -22.96
C ARG A 90 30.96 0.91 -23.37
N GLU A 91 30.57 1.28 -24.59
CA GLU A 91 29.23 1.03 -25.13
C GLU A 91 28.92 -0.46 -25.18
N LEU A 92 29.80 -1.27 -25.79
CA LEU A 92 29.64 -2.73 -25.86
C LEU A 92 29.56 -3.37 -24.47
N PHE A 93 30.39 -2.90 -23.54
CA PHE A 93 30.35 -3.39 -22.16
C PHE A 93 29.06 -3.01 -21.43
N HIS A 94 28.51 -1.82 -21.67
CA HIS A 94 27.23 -1.41 -21.13
C HIS A 94 26.07 -2.25 -21.68
N GLU A 95 26.07 -2.57 -22.98
CA GLU A 95 25.08 -3.48 -23.58
C GLU A 95 25.14 -4.86 -22.93
N PHE A 96 26.34 -5.40 -22.74
CA PHE A 96 26.53 -6.66 -22.04
C PHE A 96 26.02 -6.61 -20.59
N LEU A 97 26.36 -5.57 -19.82
CA LEU A 97 25.88 -5.43 -18.45
C LEU A 97 24.35 -5.33 -18.39
N TYR A 98 23.75 -4.59 -19.32
CA TYR A 98 22.30 -4.50 -19.44
C TYR A 98 21.69 -5.89 -19.70
N TYR A 99 22.22 -6.63 -20.67
CA TYR A 99 21.82 -8.01 -20.96
C TYR A 99 21.97 -8.94 -19.74
N ALA A 100 23.09 -8.86 -19.03
CA ALA A 100 23.36 -9.69 -17.86
C ALA A 100 22.37 -9.45 -16.70
N PHE A 101 21.97 -8.21 -16.45
CA PHE A 101 21.00 -7.89 -15.41
C PHE A 101 19.55 -8.13 -15.87
N ASP A 102 19.17 -7.62 -17.04
CA ASP A 102 17.80 -7.64 -17.54
C ASP A 102 17.38 -9.02 -18.06
N SER A 103 18.23 -9.67 -18.85
CA SER A 103 17.90 -10.91 -19.56
C SER A 103 18.41 -12.18 -18.88
N LEU A 104 19.44 -12.11 -18.01
CA LEU A 104 19.92 -13.26 -17.25
C LEU A 104 19.46 -13.22 -15.78
N LEU A 105 19.87 -12.20 -15.01
CA LEU A 105 19.65 -12.16 -13.57
C LEU A 105 18.16 -12.07 -13.20
N ILE A 106 17.40 -11.17 -13.81
CA ILE A 106 15.96 -11.01 -13.49
C ILE A 106 15.17 -12.28 -13.83
N PRO A 107 15.30 -12.91 -15.01
CA PRO A 107 14.66 -14.19 -15.32
C PRO A 107 15.12 -15.34 -14.43
N LEU A 108 16.40 -15.40 -14.05
CA LEU A 108 16.92 -16.39 -13.10
C LEU A 108 16.23 -16.27 -11.74
N ILE A 109 16.17 -15.06 -11.17
CA ILE A 109 15.47 -14.84 -9.89
C ILE A 109 14.00 -15.21 -10.03
N ARG A 110 13.34 -14.77 -11.09
CA ARG A 110 11.90 -15.01 -11.33
C ARG A 110 11.57 -16.49 -11.49
N SER A 111 12.44 -17.28 -12.09
CA SER A 111 12.22 -18.72 -12.33
C SER A 111 12.39 -19.57 -11.07
N HIS A 112 13.29 -19.20 -10.16
CA HIS A 112 13.56 -19.97 -8.93
C HIS A 112 12.83 -19.43 -7.70
N PHE A 113 12.57 -18.13 -7.62
CA PHE A 113 12.01 -17.47 -6.45
C PHE A 113 10.74 -16.68 -6.79
N TYR A 114 9.76 -16.79 -5.91
CA TYR A 114 8.63 -15.89 -5.79
C TYR A 114 9.01 -14.68 -4.93
N VAL A 115 8.90 -13.50 -5.51
CA VAL A 115 9.34 -12.23 -4.90
C VAL A 115 8.12 -11.45 -4.43
N THR A 116 8.02 -11.15 -3.13
CA THR A 116 6.87 -10.43 -2.57
C THR A 116 7.23 -9.58 -1.35
N GLU A 117 6.47 -8.51 -1.13
CA GLU A 117 6.46 -7.72 0.10
C GLU A 117 5.56 -8.35 1.18
N THR A 118 5.73 -7.88 2.41
CA THR A 118 4.86 -8.18 3.56
C THR A 118 4.26 -6.88 4.07
N ASN A 119 3.00 -6.90 4.51
CA ASN A 119 2.33 -5.68 5.01
C ASN A 119 3.06 -5.03 6.20
N SER A 120 3.66 -5.84 7.08
CA SER A 120 4.36 -5.37 8.28
C SER A 120 5.70 -4.69 7.99
N HIS A 121 6.44 -5.15 6.96
CA HIS A 121 7.81 -4.69 6.68
C HIS A 121 7.88 -3.70 5.50
N ARG A 122 6.75 -3.06 5.16
CA ARG A 122 6.63 -1.95 4.19
C ARG A 122 7.25 -2.25 2.82
N LEU A 123 8.44 -1.70 2.53
CA LEU A 123 9.08 -1.78 1.21
C LEU A 123 10.12 -2.90 1.10
N GLN A 124 10.33 -3.64 2.19
CA GLN A 124 11.24 -4.78 2.20
C GLN A 124 10.71 -5.92 1.31
N ILE A 125 11.59 -6.44 0.47
CA ILE A 125 11.31 -7.54 -0.44
C ILE A 125 11.68 -8.86 0.22
N PHE A 126 10.82 -9.86 0.14
CA PHE A 126 11.08 -11.23 0.59
C PHE A 126 11.11 -12.18 -0.60
N TYR A 127 12.02 -13.15 -0.53
CA TYR A 127 12.19 -14.20 -1.52
C TYR A 127 11.70 -15.52 -0.94
N PHE A 128 10.80 -16.19 -1.66
CA PHE A 128 10.32 -17.52 -1.33
C PHE A 128 10.65 -18.46 -2.48
N ARG A 129 11.05 -19.69 -2.22
CA ARG A 129 11.10 -20.70 -3.29
C ARG A 129 9.67 -21.01 -3.76
N HIS A 130 9.50 -21.34 -5.04
CA HIS A 130 8.18 -21.57 -5.63
C HIS A 130 7.41 -22.73 -5.01
N ASP A 131 8.11 -23.80 -4.61
CA ASP A 131 7.54 -24.96 -3.90
C ASP A 131 6.96 -24.56 -2.54
N ILE A 132 7.75 -23.84 -1.73
CA ILE A 132 7.32 -23.33 -0.42
C ILE A 132 6.16 -22.35 -0.59
N TRP A 133 6.27 -21.43 -1.55
CA TRP A 133 5.21 -20.45 -1.81
C TRP A 133 3.91 -21.12 -2.24
N LYS A 134 3.98 -22.18 -3.05
CA LYS A 134 2.80 -22.96 -3.45
C LYS A 134 2.10 -23.56 -2.24
N ILE A 135 2.82 -24.19 -1.32
CA ILE A 135 2.25 -24.78 -0.10
C ILE A 135 1.55 -23.72 0.76
N VAL A 136 2.22 -22.58 0.98
CA VAL A 136 1.66 -21.48 1.79
C VAL A 136 0.45 -20.85 1.11
N ALA A 137 0.50 -20.65 -0.21
CA ALA A 137 -0.58 -20.06 -0.98
C ALA A 137 -1.78 -21.02 -1.10
N GLU A 138 -1.55 -22.33 -1.21
CA GLU A 138 -2.59 -23.33 -1.40
C GLU A 138 -3.53 -23.42 -0.20
N SER A 139 -2.99 -23.46 1.03
CA SER A 139 -3.79 -23.38 2.25
C SER A 139 -4.70 -22.15 2.27
N ALA A 140 -4.14 -20.95 2.00
CA ALA A 140 -4.92 -19.73 1.96
C ALA A 140 -5.93 -19.69 0.81
N LEU A 141 -5.62 -20.28 -0.34
CA LEU A 141 -6.54 -20.35 -1.48
C LEU A 141 -7.70 -21.32 -1.23
N CYS A 142 -7.48 -22.40 -0.49
CA CYS A 142 -8.56 -23.32 -0.11
C CYS A 142 -9.61 -22.60 0.74
N ASP A 143 -9.19 -21.84 1.76
CA ASP A 143 -10.09 -21.04 2.60
C ASP A 143 -10.87 -20.00 1.77
N LEU A 144 -10.21 -19.36 0.81
CA LEU A 144 -10.84 -18.38 -0.07
C LEU A 144 -11.84 -19.02 -1.03
N LYS A 145 -11.57 -20.24 -1.52
CA LYS A 145 -12.45 -20.98 -2.43
C LYS A 145 -13.68 -21.56 -1.72
N SER A 146 -13.55 -22.01 -0.48
CA SER A 146 -14.68 -22.58 0.26
C SER A 146 -15.71 -21.51 0.63
N GLY A 147 -15.26 -20.28 0.94
CA GLY A 147 -16.14 -19.20 1.38
C GLY A 147 -16.47 -18.13 0.33
N MET A 148 -15.45 -17.54 -0.30
CA MET A 148 -15.61 -16.27 -1.04
C MET A 148 -15.74 -16.43 -2.55
N PHE A 149 -15.17 -17.48 -3.14
CA PHE A 149 -15.02 -17.61 -4.59
C PHE A 149 -15.58 -18.90 -5.16
N GLU A 150 -16.30 -18.79 -6.27
CA GLU A 150 -16.78 -19.91 -7.07
C GLU A 150 -15.86 -20.16 -8.25
N GLU A 151 -15.42 -21.38 -8.48
CA GLU A 151 -14.72 -21.71 -9.72
C GLU A 151 -15.71 -21.71 -10.91
N ILE A 152 -15.34 -21.04 -12.00
CA ILE A 152 -16.15 -20.97 -13.22
C ILE A 152 -15.39 -21.61 -14.39
N LYS A 153 -16.12 -22.34 -15.25
CA LYS A 153 -15.59 -22.91 -16.48
C LYS A 153 -15.13 -21.82 -17.44
N LEU A 154 -14.09 -22.11 -18.22
CA LEU A 154 -13.47 -21.12 -19.09
C LEU A 154 -14.43 -20.56 -20.16
N ASP A 155 -15.35 -21.37 -20.68
CA ASP A 155 -16.32 -20.95 -21.69
C ASP A 155 -17.42 -20.05 -21.11
N GLU A 156 -17.86 -20.34 -19.89
CA GLU A 156 -18.79 -19.48 -19.15
C GLU A 156 -18.12 -18.13 -18.82
N ALA A 157 -16.86 -18.15 -18.37
CA ALA A 157 -16.10 -16.93 -18.13
C ALA A 157 -15.94 -16.08 -19.42
N LYS A 158 -15.69 -16.72 -20.58
CA LYS A 158 -15.66 -16.04 -21.88
C LYS A 158 -17.02 -15.43 -22.24
N SER A 159 -18.11 -16.16 -22.03
CA SER A 159 -19.47 -15.67 -22.31
C SER A 159 -19.80 -14.44 -21.48
N ILE A 160 -19.55 -14.48 -20.16
CA ILE A 160 -19.81 -13.34 -19.26
C ILE A 160 -18.94 -12.13 -19.64
N LEU A 161 -17.66 -12.35 -19.93
CA LEU A 161 -16.74 -11.27 -20.32
C LEU A 161 -17.02 -10.73 -21.71
N GLY A 162 -17.58 -11.52 -22.62
CA GLY A 162 -18.01 -11.08 -23.95
C GLY A 162 -19.26 -10.19 -23.92
N ARG A 163 -20.15 -10.43 -22.96
CA ARG A 163 -21.42 -9.69 -22.81
C ARG A 163 -21.27 -8.30 -22.18
N ARG A 164 -20.09 -7.95 -21.65
CA ARG A 164 -19.91 -6.74 -20.84
C ARG A 164 -18.61 -6.02 -21.16
N LYS A 165 -18.56 -4.73 -20.79
CA LYS A 165 -17.34 -3.91 -20.91
C LYS A 165 -16.31 -4.24 -19.82
N LEU A 166 -16.76 -4.73 -18.66
CA LEU A 166 -15.90 -5.05 -17.52
C LEU A 166 -15.03 -6.29 -17.77
N GLY A 167 -13.72 -6.12 -17.60
CA GLY A 167 -12.75 -7.22 -17.65
C GLY A 167 -12.77 -8.12 -16.41
N PHE A 168 -11.62 -8.75 -16.16
CA PHE A 168 -11.37 -9.58 -14.97
C PHE A 168 -10.19 -9.01 -14.16
N GLY A 169 -10.23 -9.19 -12.84
CA GLY A 169 -9.13 -8.84 -11.96
C GLY A 169 -8.12 -9.98 -11.80
N LEU A 170 -6.85 -9.64 -11.55
CA LEU A 170 -5.84 -10.63 -11.19
C LEU A 170 -5.63 -10.63 -9.68
N MET A 171 -5.87 -11.76 -9.02
CA MET A 171 -5.63 -11.88 -7.59
C MET A 171 -4.14 -12.08 -7.31
N ARG A 172 -3.66 -11.36 -6.30
CA ARG A 172 -2.34 -11.52 -5.70
C ARG A 172 -2.53 -11.75 -4.20
N LEU A 173 -1.76 -12.67 -3.63
CA LEU A 173 -1.72 -12.89 -2.18
C LEU A 173 -0.53 -12.15 -1.58
N LEU A 174 -0.76 -11.48 -0.46
CA LEU A 174 0.27 -10.82 0.34
C LEU A 174 0.32 -11.39 1.76
N PRO A 175 1.50 -11.74 2.29
CA PRO A 175 1.64 -12.13 3.68
C PRO A 175 1.21 -11.01 4.65
N LYS A 176 0.40 -11.37 5.65
CA LYS A 176 -0.01 -10.52 6.79
C LYS A 176 0.11 -11.32 8.09
N GLY A 177 1.32 -11.39 8.63
CA GLY A 177 1.61 -12.22 9.80
C GLY A 177 1.41 -13.71 9.50
N LYS A 178 0.53 -14.38 10.26
CA LYS A 178 0.16 -15.79 10.06
C LYS A 178 -0.90 -16.01 8.97
N LYS A 179 -1.56 -14.97 8.47
CA LYS A 179 -2.61 -15.04 7.46
C LYS A 179 -2.15 -14.42 6.14
N MET A 180 -2.85 -14.75 5.05
CA MET A 180 -2.63 -14.16 3.72
C MET A 180 -3.75 -13.19 3.39
N ARG A 181 -3.41 -12.00 2.86
CA ARG A 181 -4.38 -11.01 2.38
C ARG A 181 -4.51 -11.13 0.86
N PRO A 182 -5.70 -11.45 0.32
CA PRO A 182 -5.95 -11.36 -1.11
C PRO A 182 -6.11 -9.90 -1.54
N ILE A 183 -5.47 -9.52 -2.65
CA ILE A 183 -5.66 -8.22 -3.31
C ILE A 183 -5.96 -8.47 -4.79
N THR A 184 -7.00 -7.82 -5.30
CA THR A 184 -7.35 -7.90 -6.72
C THR A 184 -6.76 -6.71 -7.47
N ASN A 185 -5.84 -6.96 -8.40
CA ASN A 185 -5.30 -5.92 -9.25
C ASN A 185 -6.27 -5.60 -10.40
N LEU A 186 -7.06 -4.54 -10.20
CA LEU A 186 -8.03 -4.01 -11.16
C LEU A 186 -7.51 -2.86 -12.02
N LYS A 187 -6.26 -2.42 -11.79
CA LYS A 187 -5.56 -1.42 -12.62
C LYS A 187 -4.85 -2.06 -13.82
N ARG A 188 -4.52 -3.35 -13.73
CA ARG A 188 -3.86 -4.07 -14.84
C ARG A 188 -4.82 -4.17 -16.02
N ARG A 189 -4.37 -3.68 -17.16
CA ARG A 189 -5.07 -3.87 -18.44
C ARG A 189 -4.86 -5.30 -18.90
N SER A 190 -5.94 -5.99 -19.23
CA SER A 190 -5.91 -7.35 -19.77
C SER A 190 -6.32 -7.34 -21.24
N LEU A 191 -5.81 -8.33 -21.97
CA LEU A 191 -6.31 -8.60 -23.31
C LEU A 191 -7.74 -9.16 -23.18
N PRO A 192 -8.69 -8.70 -24.03
CA PRO A 192 -10.02 -9.28 -24.08
C PRO A 192 -9.94 -10.79 -24.35
N LEU A 193 -10.69 -11.59 -23.58
CA LEU A 193 -10.72 -13.06 -23.74
C LEU A 193 -11.47 -13.52 -24.99
N THR A 194 -12.34 -12.66 -25.52
CA THR A 194 -13.13 -12.86 -26.74
C THR A 194 -12.47 -12.29 -27.99
N ARG A 195 -11.16 -11.97 -27.91
CA ARG A 195 -10.42 -11.39 -29.03
C ARG A 195 -10.27 -12.38 -30.18
N ASP A 196 -10.56 -11.94 -31.39
CA ASP A 196 -10.14 -12.64 -32.61
C ASP A 196 -8.58 -12.75 -32.65
N PRO A 197 -8.01 -13.95 -32.82
CA PRO A 197 -6.57 -14.16 -32.98
C PRO A 197 -5.90 -13.22 -34.00
N ARG A 198 -6.62 -12.77 -35.03
CA ARG A 198 -6.13 -11.96 -36.15
C ARG A 198 -6.00 -10.46 -35.85
N MET A 199 -6.62 -9.96 -34.79
CA MET A 199 -6.56 -8.54 -34.41
C MET A 199 -5.23 -8.17 -33.72
N PRO A 200 -4.80 -6.90 -33.74
CA PRO A 200 -3.64 -6.44 -32.98
C PRO A 200 -3.84 -6.66 -31.46
N LYS A 201 -2.73 -6.83 -30.71
CA LYS A 201 -2.73 -7.08 -29.25
C LYS A 201 -2.99 -5.78 -28.47
N ASN A 202 -4.10 -5.10 -28.76
CA ASN A 202 -4.48 -3.89 -28.05
C ASN A 202 -5.08 -4.25 -26.69
N LEU A 203 -4.51 -3.68 -25.63
CA LEU A 203 -4.97 -3.87 -24.26
C LEU A 203 -6.27 -3.09 -24.04
N GLY A 204 -7.28 -3.74 -23.46
CA GLY A 204 -8.52 -3.08 -23.09
C GLY A 204 -8.33 -2.07 -21.93
N PRO A 205 -9.34 -1.22 -21.66
CA PRO A 205 -9.31 -0.36 -20.49
C PRO A 205 -9.30 -1.19 -19.20
N SER A 206 -8.67 -0.66 -18.14
CA SER A 206 -8.69 -1.32 -16.84
C SER A 206 -10.08 -1.24 -16.21
N VAL A 207 -10.43 -2.19 -15.34
CA VAL A 207 -11.73 -2.17 -14.63
C VAL A 207 -11.91 -0.85 -13.89
N ASN A 208 -10.87 -0.36 -13.22
CA ASN A 208 -10.92 0.93 -12.53
C ASN A 208 -11.12 2.13 -13.48
N SER A 209 -10.60 2.07 -14.72
CA SER A 209 -10.86 3.10 -15.72
C SER A 209 -12.32 3.12 -16.19
N ILE A 210 -12.94 1.94 -16.29
CA ILE A 210 -14.35 1.79 -16.67
C ILE A 210 -15.27 2.26 -15.53
N LEU A 211 -14.88 2.02 -14.27
CA LEU A 211 -15.64 2.43 -13.08
C LEU A 211 -15.45 3.90 -12.70
N GLN A 212 -14.58 4.63 -13.38
CA GLN A 212 -14.30 6.04 -13.11
C GLN A 212 -15.56 6.94 -13.13
N PRO A 213 -16.53 6.76 -14.05
CA PRO A 213 -17.78 7.52 -14.03
C PRO A 213 -18.59 7.33 -12.75
N VAL A 214 -18.72 6.09 -12.29
CA VAL A 214 -19.41 5.75 -11.03
C VAL A 214 -18.68 6.35 -9.83
N HIS A 215 -17.34 6.28 -9.84
CA HIS A 215 -16.53 6.90 -8.79
C HIS A 215 -16.73 8.43 -8.75
N ALA A 216 -16.76 9.09 -9.92
CA ALA A 216 -16.98 10.53 -10.00
C ALA A 216 -18.38 10.93 -9.50
N MET A 217 -19.41 10.17 -9.87
CA MET A 217 -20.78 10.35 -9.37
C MET A 217 -20.85 10.23 -7.85
N LEU A 218 -20.30 9.16 -7.27
CA LEU A 218 -20.29 8.98 -5.80
C LEU A 218 -19.47 10.05 -5.09
N LYS A 219 -18.37 10.50 -5.69
CA LYS A 219 -17.58 11.62 -5.17
C LYS A 219 -18.41 12.91 -5.16
N TYR A 220 -19.13 13.21 -6.23
CA TYR A 220 -20.01 14.37 -6.29
C TYR A 220 -21.12 14.31 -5.24
N GLU A 221 -21.78 13.15 -5.09
CA GLU A 221 -22.82 12.97 -4.05
C GLU A 221 -22.27 13.10 -2.64
N LYS A 222 -21.05 12.61 -2.39
CA LYS A 222 -20.34 12.86 -1.13
C LYS A 222 -20.15 14.35 -0.88
N ASP A 223 -19.60 15.07 -1.86
CA ASP A 223 -19.24 16.47 -1.70
C ASP A 223 -20.49 17.36 -1.53
N MET A 224 -21.62 16.96 -2.14
CA MET A 224 -22.92 17.62 -1.98
C MET A 224 -23.66 17.24 -0.69
N ASN A 225 -23.52 16.00 -0.20
CA ASN A 225 -24.22 15.53 0.99
C ASN A 225 -23.38 14.59 1.85
N SER A 226 -22.46 15.19 2.61
CA SER A 226 -21.60 14.47 3.55
C SER A 226 -22.38 13.79 4.69
N SER A 227 -23.59 14.26 5.02
CA SER A 227 -24.39 13.70 6.14
C SER A 227 -24.77 12.23 5.93
N LYS A 228 -25.01 11.80 4.67
CA LYS A 228 -25.32 10.40 4.32
C LYS A 228 -24.17 9.42 4.60
N LEU A 229 -22.95 9.91 4.78
CA LEU A 229 -21.78 9.10 5.10
C LEU A 229 -21.53 8.97 6.61
N GLY A 230 -22.41 9.57 7.42
CA GLY A 230 -22.40 9.46 8.88
C GLY A 230 -21.05 9.80 9.49
N SER A 231 -20.53 8.85 10.26
CA SER A 231 -19.27 8.98 10.98
C SER A 231 -18.01 8.68 10.16
N ALA A 232 -18.14 8.46 8.85
CA ALA A 232 -17.01 8.11 7.99
C ALA A 232 -15.94 9.21 7.88
N LEU A 233 -14.69 8.79 7.99
CA LEU A 233 -13.47 9.54 7.69
C LEU A 233 -12.90 9.04 6.37
N PHE A 234 -12.48 9.94 5.48
CA PHE A 234 -11.78 9.56 4.25
C PHE A 234 -10.28 9.80 4.34
N ALA A 235 -9.87 10.73 5.21
CA ALA A 235 -8.49 10.97 5.57
C ALA A 235 -8.33 11.02 7.10
N VAL A 236 -7.14 10.69 7.58
CA VAL A 236 -6.80 10.84 9.01
C VAL A 236 -6.86 12.31 9.43
N GLY A 237 -6.64 13.25 8.50
CA GLY A 237 -6.81 14.68 8.77
C GLY A 237 -8.24 15.08 9.14
N ASP A 238 -9.25 14.39 8.62
CA ASP A 238 -10.68 14.67 8.90
C ASP A 238 -11.03 14.44 10.38
N LEU A 239 -10.26 13.58 11.07
CA LEU A 239 -10.38 13.32 12.51
C LEU A 239 -10.24 14.62 13.30
N TYR A 240 -9.28 15.46 12.92
CA TYR A 240 -8.94 16.68 13.64
C TYR A 240 -10.12 17.65 13.71
N GLU A 241 -10.75 17.90 12.55
CA GLU A 241 -11.89 18.82 12.48
C GLU A 241 -13.11 18.29 13.25
N ARG A 242 -13.35 16.98 13.24
CA ARG A 242 -14.45 16.38 14.01
C ARG A 242 -14.24 16.49 15.52
N ILE A 243 -13.04 16.18 16.02
CA ILE A 243 -12.71 16.30 17.45
C ILE A 243 -12.77 17.77 17.89
N LYS A 244 -12.25 18.68 17.06
CA LYS A 244 -12.29 20.13 17.33
C LYS A 244 -13.72 20.66 17.38
N SER A 245 -14.58 20.22 16.45
CA SER A 245 -16.00 20.58 16.45
C SER A 245 -16.72 20.05 17.69
N PHE A 246 -16.45 18.80 18.08
CA PHE A 246 -17.02 18.20 19.29
C PHE A 246 -16.57 18.91 20.56
N LYS A 247 -15.27 19.22 20.71
CA LYS A 247 -14.76 19.97 21.86
C LYS A 247 -15.40 21.36 21.99
N ARG A 248 -15.75 22.00 20.87
CA ARG A 248 -16.43 23.31 20.85
C ARG A 248 -17.92 23.23 21.19
N SER A 249 -18.59 22.11 20.89
CA SER A 249 -20.01 21.93 21.21
C SER A 249 -20.26 21.57 22.68
N LEU A 250 -19.22 21.16 23.40
CA LEU A 250 -19.32 20.81 24.81
C LEU A 250 -19.33 22.05 25.71
N PRO A 251 -20.09 22.02 26.82
CA PRO A 251 -20.08 23.12 27.78
C PRO A 251 -18.68 23.28 28.41
N PRO A 252 -18.27 24.50 28.80
CA PRO A 252 -17.01 24.72 29.47
C PRO A 252 -16.99 23.99 30.83
N GLY A 253 -15.98 23.15 31.04
CA GLY A 253 -15.82 22.35 32.26
C GLY A 253 -14.82 21.21 32.08
N GLU A 254 -14.44 20.57 33.18
CA GLU A 254 -13.71 19.31 33.12
C GLU A 254 -14.68 18.17 32.83
N HIS A 255 -14.38 17.40 31.79
CA HIS A 255 -15.22 16.31 31.32
C HIS A 255 -14.45 14.99 31.41
N ALA A 256 -15.09 13.96 31.94
CA ALA A 256 -14.59 12.60 31.85
C ALA A 256 -15.02 12.00 30.51
N PHE A 257 -14.05 11.77 29.61
CA PHE A 257 -14.33 11.15 28.31
C PHE A 257 -14.10 9.64 28.37
N TYR A 258 -15.09 8.89 27.88
CA TYR A 258 -15.03 7.45 27.69
C TYR A 258 -14.73 7.14 26.22
N PHE A 259 -13.67 6.37 26.01
CA PHE A 259 -13.18 5.98 24.69
C PHE A 259 -13.43 4.50 24.48
N ALA A 260 -13.97 4.16 23.31
CA ALA A 260 -14.09 2.79 22.85
C ALA A 260 -13.65 2.68 21.39
N LYS A 261 -12.69 1.79 21.13
CA LYS A 261 -12.23 1.45 19.78
C LYS A 261 -12.53 0.00 19.47
N LEU A 262 -13.08 -0.22 18.28
CA LEU A 262 -13.43 -1.54 17.76
C LEU A 262 -12.81 -1.70 16.36
N ASP A 263 -12.31 -2.90 16.07
CA ASP A 263 -11.77 -3.30 14.76
C ASP A 263 -12.72 -4.36 14.17
N VAL A 264 -13.42 -4.00 13.10
CA VAL A 264 -14.29 -4.94 12.37
C VAL A 264 -13.42 -5.87 11.54
N THR A 265 -13.60 -7.17 11.76
CA THR A 265 -12.86 -8.19 11.03
C THR A 265 -13.32 -8.25 9.57
N ALA A 266 -12.34 -8.19 8.66
CA ALA A 266 -12.55 -8.45 7.24
C ALA A 266 -13.73 -7.68 6.61
N ALA A 267 -13.86 -6.39 6.94
CA ALA A 267 -14.99 -5.54 6.55
C ALA A 267 -15.37 -5.64 5.05
N PHE A 268 -14.41 -5.63 4.13
CA PHE A 268 -14.73 -5.77 2.70
C PHE A 268 -15.23 -7.16 2.31
N ASP A 269 -14.79 -8.19 3.01
CA ASP A 269 -14.98 -9.59 2.63
C ASP A 269 -16.31 -10.15 3.15
N THR A 270 -16.86 -9.55 4.21
CA THR A 270 -18.11 -10.01 4.85
C THR A 270 -19.37 -9.34 4.30
N ILE A 271 -19.25 -8.17 3.67
CA ILE A 271 -20.39 -7.36 3.25
C ILE A 271 -21.28 -8.10 2.22
N PRO A 272 -22.60 -8.17 2.45
CA PRO A 272 -23.55 -8.80 1.52
C PRO A 272 -23.73 -7.95 0.25
N GLN A 273 -23.55 -8.59 -0.90
CA GLN A 273 -23.56 -7.92 -2.21
C GLN A 273 -24.94 -7.35 -2.59
N SER A 274 -26.01 -8.07 -2.29
CA SER A 274 -27.38 -7.66 -2.62
C SER A 274 -27.76 -6.36 -1.90
N ALA A 275 -27.54 -6.31 -0.59
CA ALA A 275 -27.86 -5.15 0.25
C ALA A 275 -27.06 -3.90 -0.17
N VAL A 276 -25.78 -4.05 -0.54
CA VAL A 276 -25.00 -2.91 -1.06
C VAL A 276 -25.56 -2.39 -2.38
N VAL A 277 -25.92 -3.28 -3.30
CA VAL A 277 -26.49 -2.87 -4.59
C VAL A 277 -27.83 -2.16 -4.40
N GLU A 278 -28.65 -2.63 -3.46
CA GLU A 278 -29.91 -1.98 -3.11
C GLU A 278 -29.69 -0.60 -2.50
N LEU A 279 -28.81 -0.49 -1.50
CA LEU A 279 -28.45 0.79 -0.88
C LEU A 279 -27.88 1.76 -1.93
N MET A 280 -27.04 1.28 -2.83
CA MET A 280 -26.44 2.13 -3.87
C MET A 280 -27.48 2.74 -4.82
N ARG A 281 -28.61 2.07 -5.04
CA ARG A 281 -29.69 2.61 -5.89
C ARG A 281 -30.40 3.82 -5.27
N SER A 282 -30.41 3.96 -3.94
CA SER A 282 -31.07 5.07 -3.24
C SER A 282 -30.20 6.32 -3.06
N ILE A 283 -28.91 6.24 -3.42
CA ILE A 283 -27.95 7.33 -3.20
C ILE A 283 -28.09 8.47 -4.23
N PRO A 284 -28.09 8.22 -5.56
CA PRO A 284 -28.08 9.29 -6.55
C PRO A 284 -29.33 10.16 -6.47
N ARG A 285 -29.13 11.47 -6.50
CA ARG A 285 -30.24 12.45 -6.48
C ARG A 285 -30.69 12.83 -7.89
N GLN A 286 -29.77 12.82 -8.85
CA GLN A 286 -30.03 13.26 -10.23
C GLN A 286 -30.16 12.06 -11.15
N LYS A 287 -30.89 12.21 -12.27
CA LYS A 287 -31.07 11.15 -13.27
C LYS A 287 -29.87 11.00 -14.22
N THR A 288 -29.09 12.06 -14.38
CA THR A 288 -27.97 12.14 -15.33
C THR A 288 -26.83 12.93 -14.69
N TYR A 289 -25.60 12.45 -14.86
CA TYR A 289 -24.40 13.15 -14.41
C TYR A 289 -23.48 13.43 -15.60
N VAL A 290 -23.05 14.69 -15.74
CA VAL A 290 -22.11 15.12 -16.79
C VAL A 290 -20.72 15.29 -16.18
N MET A 291 -19.73 14.69 -16.81
CA MET A 291 -18.34 14.81 -16.38
C MET A 291 -17.55 15.68 -17.35
N THR A 292 -17.02 16.78 -16.83
CA THR A 292 -16.09 17.65 -17.55
C THR A 292 -14.68 17.35 -17.07
N LYS A 293 -13.82 16.87 -17.96
CA LYS A 293 -12.38 16.87 -17.75
C LYS A 293 -11.79 18.01 -18.58
N HIS A 294 -10.74 18.69 -18.11
CA HIS A 294 -10.22 19.96 -18.64
C HIS A 294 -9.90 20.06 -20.16
N VAL A 295 -10.17 19.02 -20.96
CA VAL A 295 -10.05 19.00 -22.44
C VAL A 295 -11.15 18.14 -23.11
N GLU A 296 -11.99 17.41 -22.37
CA GLU A 296 -13.00 16.49 -22.93
C GLU A 296 -14.33 16.59 -22.15
N MET A 297 -15.42 16.90 -22.85
CA MET A 297 -16.78 16.68 -22.38
C MET A 297 -17.25 15.29 -22.80
N LYS A 298 -17.53 14.43 -21.82
CA LYS A 298 -18.18 13.14 -22.11
C LYS A 298 -19.69 13.31 -22.06
N PRO A 299 -20.45 12.65 -22.95
CA PRO A 299 -21.90 12.65 -22.86
C PRO A 299 -22.34 12.18 -21.48
N GLY A 300 -23.41 12.78 -20.95
CA GLY A 300 -23.90 12.47 -19.62
C GLY A 300 -24.33 11.00 -19.53
N ASP A 301 -23.78 10.27 -18.56
CA ASP A 301 -24.18 8.90 -18.31
C ASP A 301 -25.46 8.91 -17.46
N HIS A 302 -26.47 8.16 -17.89
CA HIS A 302 -27.67 7.94 -17.09
C HIS A 302 -27.36 7.07 -15.86
N VAL A 303 -28.02 7.38 -14.74
CA VAL A 303 -27.85 6.62 -13.49
C VAL A 303 -28.17 5.14 -13.66
N SER A 304 -29.16 4.79 -14.48
CA SER A 304 -29.49 3.38 -14.77
C SER A 304 -28.28 2.63 -15.34
N THR A 305 -27.56 3.23 -16.28
CA THR A 305 -26.34 2.66 -16.86
C THR A 305 -25.22 2.54 -15.83
N LEU A 306 -25.00 3.59 -15.03
CA LEU A 306 -23.99 3.59 -13.97
C LEU A 306 -24.27 2.56 -12.87
N MET A 307 -25.55 2.40 -12.48
CA MET A 307 -25.97 1.42 -11.49
C MET A 307 -25.93 0.00 -12.02
N ASN A 308 -26.25 -0.22 -13.30
CA ASN A 308 -26.04 -1.51 -13.95
C ASN A 308 -24.55 -1.88 -13.96
N LEU A 309 -23.67 -0.92 -14.25
CA LEU A 309 -22.22 -1.13 -14.20
C LEU A 309 -21.73 -1.47 -12.78
N LEU A 310 -22.23 -0.77 -11.76
CA LEU A 310 -21.93 -1.04 -10.35
C LEU A 310 -22.43 -2.42 -9.92
N ALA A 311 -23.68 -2.77 -10.25
CA ALA A 311 -24.27 -4.06 -9.92
C ALA A 311 -23.52 -5.22 -10.60
N GLN A 312 -23.13 -5.06 -11.87
CA GLN A 312 -22.28 -6.03 -12.56
C GLN A 312 -20.90 -6.15 -11.92
N HIS A 313 -20.31 -5.04 -11.48
CA HIS A 313 -19.00 -5.05 -10.83
C HIS A 313 -19.02 -5.78 -9.48
N ILE A 314 -20.07 -5.62 -8.68
CA ILE A 314 -20.20 -6.26 -7.37
C ILE A 314 -20.65 -7.72 -7.54
N GLY A 315 -21.78 -7.95 -8.21
CA GLY A 315 -22.43 -9.27 -8.27
C GLY A 315 -21.85 -10.25 -9.29
N GLN A 316 -21.07 -9.77 -10.26
CA GLN A 316 -20.44 -10.61 -11.28
C GLN A 316 -18.93 -10.36 -11.37
N ASN A 317 -18.28 -10.01 -10.27
CA ASN A 317 -16.84 -9.81 -10.29
C ASN A 317 -16.11 -11.11 -10.67
N ILE A 318 -15.31 -11.07 -11.74
CA ILE A 318 -14.50 -12.22 -12.18
C ILE A 318 -13.05 -11.94 -11.82
N ILE A 319 -12.44 -12.90 -11.15
CA ILE A 319 -11.02 -12.90 -10.82
C ILE A 319 -10.31 -14.07 -11.48
N LYS A 320 -9.03 -13.88 -11.79
CA LYS A 320 -8.14 -14.93 -12.29
C LYS A 320 -7.08 -15.26 -11.24
N ILE A 321 -7.00 -16.54 -10.89
CA ILE A 321 -5.97 -17.10 -10.00
C ILE A 321 -5.23 -18.18 -10.80
N GLY A 322 -3.96 -17.94 -11.10
CA GLY A 322 -3.17 -18.82 -11.97
C GLY A 322 -3.79 -18.94 -13.36
N LYS A 323 -4.19 -20.17 -13.73
CA LYS A 323 -4.82 -20.48 -15.04
C LYS A 323 -6.35 -20.53 -14.98
N LYS A 324 -6.96 -20.47 -13.79
CA LYS A 324 -8.40 -20.66 -13.56
C LYS A 324 -9.13 -19.33 -13.31
N TYR A 325 -10.43 -19.33 -13.55
CA TYR A 325 -11.32 -18.18 -13.37
C TYR A 325 -12.28 -18.46 -12.22
N TYR A 326 -12.57 -17.43 -11.43
CA TYR A 326 -13.47 -17.53 -10.30
C TYR A 326 -14.38 -16.31 -10.23
N ARG A 327 -15.60 -16.49 -9.71
CA ARG A 327 -16.53 -15.40 -9.37
C ARG A 327 -16.56 -15.16 -7.88
N GLN A 328 -16.55 -13.90 -7.48
CA GLN A 328 -16.71 -13.52 -6.09
C GLN A 328 -18.18 -13.62 -5.67
N LYS A 329 -18.49 -14.46 -4.67
CA LYS A 329 -19.85 -14.62 -4.11
C LYS A 329 -20.13 -13.70 -2.91
N LYS A 330 -19.14 -13.51 -2.05
CA LYS A 330 -19.26 -12.74 -0.80
C LYS A 330 -18.27 -11.57 -0.77
N GLY A 331 -18.70 -10.45 -0.21
CA GLY A 331 -17.90 -9.25 -0.08
C GLY A 331 -17.75 -8.46 -1.38
N ILE A 332 -16.98 -7.37 -1.26
CA ILE A 332 -16.71 -6.39 -2.31
C ILE A 332 -15.23 -6.51 -2.74
N PRO A 333 -14.88 -6.33 -4.02
CA PRO A 333 -13.49 -6.55 -4.46
C PRO A 333 -12.47 -5.59 -3.84
N GLN A 334 -11.51 -6.12 -3.09
CA GLN A 334 -10.37 -5.34 -2.60
C GLN A 334 -9.48 -4.88 -3.77
N GLY A 335 -9.28 -3.57 -3.91
CA GLY A 335 -8.51 -2.95 -5.00
C GLY A 335 -9.34 -2.22 -6.06
N SER A 336 -10.68 -2.25 -5.93
CA SER A 336 -11.57 -1.40 -6.73
C SER A 336 -11.53 0.03 -6.19
N VAL A 337 -11.65 0.99 -7.10
CA VAL A 337 -11.79 2.42 -6.74
C VAL A 337 -13.08 2.71 -5.97
N LEU A 338 -14.09 1.85 -6.10
CA LEU A 338 -15.40 2.06 -5.46
C LEU A 338 -15.48 1.47 -4.05
N SER A 339 -14.65 0.48 -3.70
CA SER A 339 -14.83 -0.31 -2.47
C SER A 339 -14.88 0.53 -1.20
N SER A 340 -14.06 1.59 -1.11
CA SER A 340 -14.08 2.50 0.03
C SER A 340 -15.40 3.26 0.17
N PHE A 341 -15.99 3.74 -0.94
CA PHE A 341 -17.31 4.38 -0.92
C PHE A 341 -18.39 3.37 -0.57
N LEU A 342 -18.37 2.20 -1.21
CA LEU A 342 -19.37 1.14 -0.98
C LEU A 342 -19.41 0.75 0.51
N CYS A 343 -18.24 0.51 1.09
CA CYS A 343 -18.07 0.21 2.50
C CYS A 343 -18.55 1.37 3.39
N ASN A 344 -18.17 2.61 3.07
CA ASN A 344 -18.55 3.75 3.89
C ASN A 344 -20.07 4.02 3.90
N TYR A 345 -20.74 3.96 2.76
CA TYR A 345 -22.20 4.12 2.73
C TYR A 345 -22.91 2.97 3.44
N PHE A 346 -22.42 1.74 3.26
CA PHE A 346 -23.03 0.57 3.90
C PHE A 346 -22.96 0.61 5.43
N TYR A 347 -21.82 0.99 5.98
CA TYR A 347 -21.69 1.19 7.43
C TYR A 347 -22.41 2.43 7.93
N ALA A 348 -22.60 3.48 7.11
CA ALA A 348 -23.41 4.63 7.52
C ALA A 348 -24.90 4.24 7.68
N ASP A 349 -25.40 3.32 6.86
CA ASP A 349 -26.76 2.76 7.03
C ASP A 349 -26.86 1.90 8.31
N LEU A 350 -25.80 1.14 8.64
CA LEU A 350 -25.71 0.45 9.93
C LEU A 350 -25.73 1.43 11.10
N GLU A 351 -24.93 2.49 11.04
CA GLU A 351 -24.87 3.53 12.06
C GLU A 351 -26.26 4.13 12.31
N ALA A 352 -26.99 4.46 11.24
CA ALA A 352 -28.31 5.05 11.34
C ALA A 352 -29.37 4.12 11.95
N LYS A 353 -29.28 2.81 11.76
CA LYS A 353 -30.29 1.83 12.23
C LYS A 353 -29.98 1.21 13.58
N HIS A 354 -28.71 0.93 13.86
CA HIS A 354 -28.30 0.17 15.06
C HIS A 354 -27.58 1.03 16.10
N LEU A 355 -27.06 2.19 15.72
CA LEU A 355 -26.28 3.09 16.57
C LEU A 355 -26.96 4.45 16.75
N ASP A 356 -28.28 4.50 16.56
CA ASP A 356 -29.09 5.72 16.65
C ASP A 356 -28.99 6.41 18.02
N PHE A 357 -28.84 5.62 19.09
CA PHE A 357 -28.66 6.09 20.47
C PHE A 357 -27.36 6.90 20.70
N LEU A 358 -26.44 6.88 19.74
CA LEU A 358 -25.23 7.71 19.74
C LEU A 358 -25.45 9.09 19.09
N HIS A 359 -26.62 9.35 18.51
CA HIS A 359 -26.98 10.68 18.02
C HIS A 359 -27.28 11.61 19.20
N GLY A 360 -26.25 12.28 19.69
CA GLY A 360 -26.35 13.27 20.75
C GLY A 360 -25.12 14.19 20.78
N PRO A 361 -25.26 15.40 21.37
CA PRO A 361 -24.14 16.34 21.50
C PRO A 361 -23.04 15.84 22.45
N ASP A 362 -23.32 14.81 23.24
CA ASP A 362 -22.44 14.18 24.21
C ASP A 362 -21.60 13.03 23.62
N CYS A 363 -21.82 12.68 22.35
CA CYS A 363 -21.17 11.57 21.67
C CYS A 363 -20.50 12.01 20.37
N LEU A 364 -19.31 11.49 20.11
CA LEU A 364 -18.59 11.60 18.85
C LEU A 364 -18.22 10.20 18.37
N LEU A 365 -18.92 9.73 17.35
CA LEU A 365 -18.57 8.53 16.62
C LEU A 365 -17.74 8.90 15.38
N MET A 366 -16.64 8.18 15.16
CA MET A 366 -15.78 8.31 13.99
C MET A 366 -15.42 6.93 13.46
N ARG A 367 -15.32 6.80 12.14
CA ARG A 367 -14.99 5.54 11.49
C ARG A 367 -14.04 5.72 10.33
N LEU A 368 -12.96 4.96 10.31
CA LEU A 368 -12.07 4.85 9.16
C LEU A 368 -12.16 3.42 8.61
N ILE A 369 -13.08 3.21 7.66
CA ILE A 369 -13.36 1.91 7.04
C ILE A 369 -13.80 0.88 8.09
N ASP A 370 -12.86 0.09 8.61
CA ASP A 370 -13.02 -1.03 9.54
C ASP A 370 -12.73 -0.65 11.00
N ASP A 371 -12.03 0.45 11.24
CA ASP A 371 -11.75 0.98 12.58
C ASP A 371 -12.86 1.94 13.02
N PHE A 372 -13.53 1.63 14.12
CA PHE A 372 -14.50 2.52 14.79
C PHE A 372 -13.87 3.11 16.05
N LEU A 373 -14.16 4.39 16.31
CA LEU A 373 -13.80 5.10 17.53
C LEU A 373 -15.01 5.88 18.03
N LEU A 374 -15.41 5.59 19.26
CA LEU A 374 -16.41 6.34 20.01
C LEU A 374 -15.73 7.13 21.13
N ILE A 375 -16.12 8.40 21.26
CA ILE A 375 -15.80 9.27 22.38
C ILE A 375 -17.14 9.76 22.95
N THR A 376 -17.40 9.53 24.24
CA THR A 376 -18.66 9.95 24.87
C THR A 376 -18.44 10.44 26.30
N LEU A 377 -19.34 11.27 26.80
CA LEU A 377 -19.40 11.67 28.21
C LEU A 377 -20.13 10.65 29.10
N ASP A 378 -20.90 9.73 28.51
CA ASP A 378 -21.68 8.73 29.24
C ASP A 378 -21.08 7.33 29.09
N SER A 379 -20.60 6.78 30.20
CA SER A 379 -20.07 5.41 30.28
C SER A 379 -21.10 4.37 29.82
N SER A 380 -22.38 4.59 30.10
CA SER A 380 -23.47 3.66 29.77
C SER A 380 -23.60 3.49 28.26
N LYS A 381 -23.47 4.59 27.49
CA LYS A 381 -23.49 4.57 26.03
C LYS A 381 -22.26 3.85 25.46
N ALA A 382 -21.08 4.05 26.05
CA ALA A 382 -19.87 3.35 25.64
C ALA A 382 -19.97 1.84 25.86
N VAL A 383 -20.49 1.41 27.01
CA VAL A 383 -20.76 0.00 27.33
C VAL A 383 -21.76 -0.59 26.35
N LYS A 384 -22.89 0.09 26.11
CA LYS A 384 -23.91 -0.37 25.16
C LYS A 384 -23.35 -0.49 23.74
N PHE A 385 -22.56 0.48 23.28
CA PHE A 385 -21.92 0.45 21.97
C PHE A 385 -21.01 -0.76 21.79
N VAL A 386 -20.11 -1.01 22.75
CA VAL A 386 -19.21 -2.16 22.70
C VAL A 386 -20.00 -3.47 22.74
N GLN A 387 -21.04 -3.57 23.56
CA GLN A 387 -21.89 -4.78 23.63
C GLN A 387 -22.62 -5.06 22.31
N VAL A 388 -23.27 -4.05 21.72
CA VAL A 388 -24.00 -4.18 20.44
C VAL A 388 -23.05 -4.61 19.33
N MET A 389 -21.86 -4.00 19.25
CA MET A 389 -20.90 -4.34 18.21
C MET A 389 -20.26 -5.73 18.40
N HIS A 390 -20.07 -6.19 19.65
CA HIS A 390 -19.59 -7.54 19.95
C HIS A 390 -20.65 -8.64 19.79
N GLN A 391 -21.93 -8.33 19.96
CA GLN A 391 -23.03 -9.24 19.59
C GLN A 391 -23.04 -9.52 18.07
N GLY A 392 -22.45 -8.59 17.30
CA GLY A 392 -22.40 -8.68 15.85
C GLY A 392 -23.72 -8.24 15.21
N VAL A 393 -23.64 -7.81 13.96
CA VAL A 393 -24.83 -7.44 13.17
C VAL A 393 -24.82 -8.31 11.90
N PRO A 394 -25.48 -9.48 11.93
CA PRO A 394 -25.43 -10.46 10.84
C PRO A 394 -25.91 -9.90 9.50
N ASP A 395 -26.93 -9.04 9.51
CA ASP A 395 -27.48 -8.39 8.31
C ASP A 395 -26.45 -7.55 7.55
N TYR A 396 -25.44 -7.07 8.27
CA TYR A 396 -24.34 -6.28 7.72
C TYR A 396 -23.02 -7.07 7.66
N GLY A 397 -23.01 -8.34 8.08
CA GLY A 397 -21.81 -9.17 8.14
C GLY A 397 -20.74 -8.61 9.08
N VAL A 398 -21.15 -7.93 10.16
CA VAL A 398 -20.20 -7.29 11.09
C VAL A 398 -19.83 -8.24 12.21
N GLU A 399 -18.54 -8.56 12.27
CA GLU A 399 -17.92 -9.32 13.35
C GLU A 399 -16.71 -8.53 13.87
N VAL A 400 -16.64 -8.28 15.17
CA VAL A 400 -15.56 -7.50 15.79
C VAL A 400 -14.45 -8.43 16.29
N ASN A 401 -13.20 -7.97 16.23
CA ASN A 401 -12.06 -8.68 16.80
C ASN A 401 -11.87 -8.37 18.28
N PRO A 402 -12.14 -9.31 19.22
CA PRO A 402 -12.06 -9.02 20.64
C PRO A 402 -10.64 -8.67 21.12
N ALA A 403 -9.61 -9.25 20.49
CA ALA A 403 -8.21 -9.00 20.84
C ALA A 403 -7.74 -7.59 20.48
N LYS A 404 -8.48 -6.88 19.63
CA LYS A 404 -8.15 -5.52 19.19
C LYS A 404 -9.11 -4.47 19.72
N THR A 405 -10.20 -4.87 20.37
CA THR A 405 -11.07 -3.93 21.08
C THR A 405 -10.30 -3.29 22.23
N MET A 406 -10.40 -1.96 22.35
CA MET A 406 -9.69 -1.19 23.36
C MET A 406 -10.63 -0.17 24.00
N VAL A 407 -10.54 -0.02 25.31
CA VAL A 407 -11.31 0.96 26.11
C VAL A 407 -10.41 1.66 27.13
N ASN A 408 -10.82 2.83 27.61
CA ASN A 408 -10.11 3.52 28.70
C ASN A 408 -10.75 3.32 30.09
N PHE A 409 -11.88 2.63 30.18
CA PHE A 409 -12.61 2.32 31.42
C PHE A 409 -12.67 0.81 31.69
N ASP A 410 -13.10 0.43 32.88
CA ASP A 410 -13.26 -0.98 33.24
C ASP A 410 -14.52 -1.57 32.60
N MET A 411 -14.33 -2.57 31.74
CA MET A 411 -15.41 -3.24 31.04
C MET A 411 -15.12 -4.72 30.85
N SER A 412 -16.15 -5.54 31.08
CA SER A 412 -16.13 -6.97 30.78
C SER A 412 -17.22 -7.30 29.76
N ILE A 413 -16.89 -8.21 28.84
CA ILE A 413 -17.84 -8.79 27.87
C ILE A 413 -17.94 -10.29 28.20
N LYS A 414 -18.96 -10.97 27.68
CA LYS A 414 -19.15 -12.42 27.85
C LYS A 414 -17.89 -13.25 27.55
N ASP A 415 -17.04 -12.79 26.63
CA ASP A 415 -15.81 -13.48 26.20
C ASP A 415 -14.53 -13.06 26.97
N GLY A 416 -14.66 -12.28 28.04
CA GLY A 416 -13.55 -11.85 28.91
C GLY A 416 -13.44 -10.34 29.13
N GLN A 417 -12.41 -9.92 29.86
CA GLN A 417 -12.15 -8.51 30.14
C GLN A 417 -11.59 -7.82 28.89
N VAL A 418 -12.14 -6.65 28.56
CA VAL A 418 -11.68 -5.87 27.41
C VAL A 418 -10.33 -5.24 27.74
N ARG A 419 -9.44 -5.15 26.73
CA ARG A 419 -8.13 -4.52 26.91
C ARG A 419 -8.30 -3.05 27.30
N LYS A 420 -8.02 -2.75 28.58
CA LYS A 420 -7.94 -1.39 29.09
C LYS A 420 -6.60 -0.76 28.70
N VAL A 421 -6.64 0.48 28.22
CA VAL A 421 -5.44 1.29 28.00
C VAL A 421 -4.96 1.81 29.36
N SER A 422 -4.09 1.05 30.03
CA SER A 422 -3.76 1.26 31.46
C SER A 422 -2.45 2.02 31.73
N GLN A 423 -1.74 2.56 30.73
CA GLN A 423 -0.40 3.16 30.95
C GLN A 423 -0.17 4.55 30.35
N SER A 424 -1.13 5.14 29.64
CA SER A 424 -1.00 6.51 29.20
C SER A 424 -2.38 7.16 29.12
N THR A 425 -2.46 8.46 29.42
CA THR A 425 -3.67 9.25 29.15
C THR A 425 -4.01 9.31 27.65
N LYS A 426 -3.28 8.60 26.78
CA LYS A 426 -3.33 8.75 25.33
C LYS A 426 -3.86 7.49 24.66
N PHE A 427 -4.97 7.66 23.96
CA PHE A 427 -5.68 6.62 23.24
C PHE A 427 -5.21 6.50 21.78
N PRO A 428 -4.78 5.32 21.30
CA PRO A 428 -4.28 5.15 19.93
C PRO A 428 -5.39 4.91 18.90
N TYR A 429 -5.41 5.71 17.83
CA TYR A 429 -6.34 5.55 16.71
C TYR A 429 -5.70 5.95 15.37
N CYS A 430 -5.74 5.07 14.37
CA CYS A 430 -5.22 5.32 13.00
C CYS A 430 -3.84 6.02 12.90
N GLY A 431 -2.92 5.72 13.82
CA GLY A 431 -1.57 6.31 13.85
C GLY A 431 -1.45 7.65 14.60
N THR A 432 -2.54 8.12 15.21
CA THR A 432 -2.57 9.26 16.15
C THR A 432 -2.80 8.77 17.58
N LEU A 433 -2.49 9.64 18.54
CA LEU A 433 -2.71 9.48 19.97
C LEU A 433 -3.59 10.63 20.44
N ILE A 434 -4.75 10.32 21.02
CA ILE A 434 -5.72 11.29 21.50
C ILE A 434 -5.69 11.27 23.03
N ASP A 435 -5.45 12.40 23.66
CA ASP A 435 -5.50 12.49 25.12
C ASP A 435 -6.95 12.34 25.63
N CYS A 436 -7.15 11.43 26.59
CA CYS A 436 -8.47 11.04 27.09
C CYS A 436 -9.09 12.09 28.00
N GLN A 437 -8.35 13.12 28.44
CA GLN A 437 -8.87 14.18 29.30
C GLN A 437 -9.01 15.50 28.53
N THR A 438 -8.00 15.82 27.71
CA THR A 438 -7.90 17.13 27.06
C THR A 438 -8.32 17.12 25.59
N LEU A 439 -8.49 15.92 25.00
CA LEU A 439 -8.69 15.68 23.57
C LEU A 439 -7.55 16.20 22.69
N GLU A 440 -6.37 16.45 23.26
CA GLU A 440 -5.18 16.83 22.49
C GLU A 440 -4.75 15.70 21.55
N ILE A 441 -4.32 16.05 20.35
CA ILE A 441 -3.94 15.10 19.32
C ILE A 441 -2.44 15.18 19.11
N SER A 442 -1.78 14.03 19.26
CA SER A 442 -0.36 13.86 18.99
C SER A 442 -0.13 12.70 18.06
N LYS A 443 1.05 12.62 17.45
CA LYS A 443 1.41 11.52 16.58
C LYS A 443 1.83 10.29 17.38
N CYS A 444 1.38 9.10 16.98
CA CYS A 444 1.89 7.87 17.56
C CYS A 444 3.31 7.61 17.03
N HIS A 445 4.29 7.66 17.93
CA HIS A 445 5.69 7.35 17.65
C HIS A 445 6.10 5.96 18.15
N GLU A 446 5.15 5.15 18.63
CA GLU A 446 5.43 3.79 19.08
C GLU A 446 6.02 2.97 17.93
N ARG A 447 7.27 2.55 18.14
CA ARG A 447 8.04 1.80 17.16
C ARG A 447 7.70 0.32 17.35
N ASP A 448 7.31 -0.34 16.27
CA ASP A 448 7.53 -1.79 16.18
C ASP A 448 9.05 -2.00 16.19
N SER A 449 9.59 -2.46 17.31
CA SER A 449 11.02 -2.75 17.50
C SER A 449 11.57 -3.75 16.47
N SER A 450 10.67 -4.46 15.78
CA SER A 450 10.96 -5.44 14.73
C SER A 450 11.21 -4.86 13.33
N VAL A 451 10.91 -3.57 13.08
CA VAL A 451 11.03 -2.96 11.74
C VAL A 451 12.19 -1.97 11.68
N HIS A 452 13.26 -2.33 10.95
CA HIS A 452 14.34 -1.39 10.66
C HIS A 452 13.82 -0.18 9.87
N ILE A 453 14.22 1.03 10.28
CA ILE A 453 13.85 2.29 9.62
C ILE A 453 14.19 2.27 8.13
N SER A 454 15.29 1.61 7.76
CA SER A 454 15.69 1.40 6.37
C SER A 454 14.61 0.68 5.54
N ALA A 455 13.84 -0.26 6.09
CA ALA A 455 12.78 -0.96 5.36
C ALA A 455 11.62 -0.05 4.91
N SER A 456 11.52 1.16 5.47
CA SER A 456 10.50 2.16 5.11
C SER A 456 10.94 3.16 4.06
N LEU A 457 12.23 3.17 3.70
CA LEU A 457 12.83 4.19 2.84
C LEU A 457 12.99 3.67 1.40
N THR A 458 12.81 4.57 0.44
CA THR A 458 13.16 4.34 -0.97
C THR A 458 14.31 5.27 -1.32
N ILE A 459 15.42 4.69 -1.78
CA ILE A 459 16.64 5.37 -2.15
C ILE A 459 16.73 5.43 -3.66
N HIS A 460 17.07 6.62 -4.14
CA HIS A 460 17.27 6.88 -5.55
C HIS A 460 18.76 6.94 -5.83
N TYR A 461 19.28 5.95 -6.55
CA TYR A 461 20.67 5.88 -6.95
C TYR A 461 20.92 6.55 -8.32
N GLY A 462 20.32 7.73 -8.51
CA GLY A 462 20.41 8.50 -9.75
C GLY A 462 21.66 9.40 -9.86
N ARG A 463 21.74 10.19 -10.94
CA ARG A 463 22.86 11.11 -11.22
C ARG A 463 23.04 12.21 -10.17
N SER A 464 21.95 12.65 -9.51
CA SER A 464 21.97 13.72 -8.49
C SER A 464 21.51 13.20 -7.12
N PRO A 465 22.35 12.42 -6.40
CA PRO A 465 21.96 11.83 -5.12
C PRO A 465 21.67 12.90 -4.04
N GLY A 466 22.39 14.03 -4.04
CA GLY A 466 22.22 15.11 -3.05
C GLY A 466 20.86 15.82 -3.14
N GLN A 467 20.44 16.25 -4.33
CA GLN A 467 19.12 16.89 -4.51
C GLN A 467 17.96 15.92 -4.21
N ASN A 468 18.10 14.66 -4.62
CA ASN A 468 17.10 13.63 -4.31
C ASN A 468 17.02 13.37 -2.80
N PHE A 469 18.16 13.36 -2.12
CA PHE A 469 18.22 13.27 -0.66
C PHE A 469 17.48 14.44 0.00
N GLN A 470 17.78 15.69 -0.36
CA GLN A 470 17.11 16.87 0.19
C GLN A 470 15.58 16.79 -0.01
N LYS A 471 15.12 16.53 -1.24
CA LYS A 471 13.69 16.37 -1.55
C LYS A 471 13.05 15.25 -0.73
N LYS A 472 13.74 14.12 -0.55
CA LYS A 472 13.24 12.99 0.24
C LYS A 472 13.14 13.30 1.72
N VAL A 473 14.11 14.02 2.29
CA VAL A 473 14.10 14.45 3.70
C VAL A 473 12.96 15.44 3.93
N LEU A 474 12.83 16.46 3.07
CA LEU A 474 11.73 17.43 3.15
C LEU A 474 10.36 16.77 3.02
N HIS A 475 10.20 15.85 2.07
CA HIS A 475 8.96 15.10 1.92
C HIS A 475 8.69 14.18 3.12
N ALA A 476 9.72 13.55 3.69
CA ALA A 476 9.57 12.72 4.88
C ALA A 476 9.12 13.53 6.10
N PHE A 477 9.64 14.75 6.24
CA PHE A 477 9.20 15.72 7.24
C PHE A 477 7.75 16.14 6.99
N GLY A 478 7.39 16.54 5.75
CA GLY A 478 6.01 16.89 5.39
C GLY A 478 4.99 15.79 5.70
N LEU A 479 5.36 14.51 5.48
CA LEU A 479 4.52 13.37 5.87
C LEU A 479 4.39 13.18 7.40
N GLN A 480 5.37 13.65 8.20
CA GLN A 480 5.25 13.61 9.66
C GLN A 480 4.51 14.82 10.22
N SER A 481 4.60 15.95 9.52
CA SER A 481 4.25 17.29 9.97
C SER A 481 2.85 17.71 9.49
N HIS A 482 1.83 16.89 9.77
CA HIS A 482 0.45 17.28 9.45
C HIS A 482 0.02 18.48 10.30
N ALA A 483 -0.67 19.46 9.70
CA ALA A 483 -1.05 20.72 10.34
C ALA A 483 -1.82 20.53 11.66
N MET A 484 -2.60 19.45 11.78
CA MET A 484 -3.35 19.09 12.99
C MET A 484 -2.51 18.96 14.27
N PHE A 485 -1.21 18.64 14.15
CA PHE A 485 -0.33 18.50 15.31
C PHE A 485 0.26 19.83 15.79
N PHE A 486 0.15 20.89 14.98
CA PHE A 486 0.76 22.20 15.26
C PHE A 486 -0.27 23.31 15.54
N ASP A 487 -1.56 23.01 15.50
CA ASP A 487 -2.60 23.98 15.86
C ASP A 487 -2.61 24.23 17.37
N THR A 488 -2.10 25.40 17.76
CA THR A 488 -2.02 25.88 19.15
C THR A 488 -3.37 26.28 19.74
N LYS A 489 -4.44 26.36 18.93
CA LYS A 489 -5.80 26.62 19.44
C LYS A 489 -6.42 25.38 20.07
N HIS A 490 -6.04 24.18 19.59
CA HIS A 490 -6.58 22.91 20.10
C HIS A 490 -5.58 22.19 21.02
N ASN A 491 -4.31 22.17 20.62
CA ASN A 491 -3.23 21.53 21.37
C ASN A 491 -2.47 22.56 22.20
N SER A 492 -2.07 22.20 23.42
CA SER A 492 -1.16 23.02 24.21
C SER A 492 0.19 23.22 23.53
N LYS A 493 0.86 24.32 23.85
CA LYS A 493 2.22 24.62 23.38
C LYS A 493 3.19 23.46 23.67
N ALA A 494 3.06 22.81 24.83
CA ALA A 494 3.89 21.66 25.19
C ALA A 494 3.69 20.46 24.25
N THR A 495 2.45 20.15 23.88
CA THR A 495 2.14 19.05 22.96
C THR A 495 2.53 19.36 21.52
N VAL A 496 2.38 20.60 21.08
CA VAL A 496 2.89 21.07 19.79
C VAL A 496 4.42 20.92 19.71
N LEU A 497 5.15 21.41 20.72
CA LEU A 497 6.61 21.30 20.78
C LEU A 497 7.07 19.83 20.84
N ARG A 498 6.37 18.97 21.58
CA ARG A 498 6.66 17.53 21.65
C ARG A 498 6.46 16.86 20.29
N SER A 499 5.38 17.19 19.59
CA SER A 499 5.08 16.68 18.25
C SER A 499 6.13 17.15 17.23
N LEU A 500 6.54 18.41 17.32
CA LEU A 500 7.62 18.97 16.49
C LEU A 500 8.95 18.26 16.75
N ARG A 501 9.33 18.08 18.01
CA ARG A 501 10.53 17.30 18.40
C ARG A 501 10.47 15.87 17.86
N GLY A 502 9.31 15.21 17.95
CA GLY A 502 9.10 13.87 17.39
C GLY A 502 9.27 13.83 15.87
N ALA A 503 8.70 14.81 15.15
CA ALA A 503 8.84 14.93 13.70
C ALA A 503 10.30 15.15 13.28
N PHE A 504 11.04 16.05 13.96
CA PHE A 504 12.47 16.26 13.71
C PHE A 504 13.28 15.00 14.00
N PHE A 505 13.03 14.34 15.13
CA PHE A 505 13.75 13.13 15.51
C PHE A 505 13.57 12.00 14.50
N GLU A 506 12.34 11.71 14.07
CA GLU A 506 12.09 10.70 13.04
C GLU A 506 12.73 11.08 11.70
N THR A 507 12.67 12.36 11.33
CA THR A 507 13.26 12.86 10.09
C THR A 507 14.77 12.70 10.13
N ALA A 508 15.42 13.04 11.24
CA ALA A 508 16.85 12.85 11.46
C ALA A 508 17.25 11.36 11.40
N GLN A 509 16.45 10.46 11.99
CA GLN A 509 16.70 9.02 11.90
C GLN A 509 16.58 8.50 10.46
N LYS A 510 15.54 8.92 9.72
CA LYS A 510 15.36 8.55 8.31
C LYS A 510 16.48 9.11 7.44
N MET A 511 16.88 10.34 7.70
CA MET A 511 18.01 11.01 7.05
C MET A 511 19.31 10.22 7.27
N TRP A 512 19.63 9.89 8.52
CA TRP A 512 20.80 9.08 8.87
C TRP A 512 20.78 7.71 8.21
N ALA A 513 19.63 7.01 8.24
CA ALA A 513 19.46 5.72 7.59
C ALA A 513 19.63 5.81 6.06
N TYR A 514 19.14 6.88 5.43
CA TYR A 514 19.34 7.13 4.00
C TYR A 514 20.82 7.32 3.67
N LEU A 515 21.54 8.16 4.44
CA LEU A 515 22.97 8.42 4.23
C LEU A 515 23.82 7.15 4.36
N ARG A 516 23.48 6.26 5.30
CA ARG A 516 24.20 4.98 5.48
C ARG A 516 24.03 4.02 4.31
N CYS A 517 22.92 4.13 3.58
CA CYS A 517 22.65 3.27 2.44
C CYS A 517 23.24 3.83 1.13
N LEU A 518 23.72 5.09 1.13
CA LEU A 518 24.50 5.64 0.04
C LEU A 518 25.98 5.21 0.14
N PRO A 519 26.64 4.90 -0.99
CA PRO A 519 28.09 4.71 -1.02
C PRO A 519 28.83 5.94 -0.47
N ALA A 520 29.95 5.74 0.23
CA ALA A 520 30.70 6.83 0.88
C ALA A 520 31.05 7.98 -0.08
N ALA A 521 31.49 7.64 -1.30
CA ALA A 521 31.85 8.61 -2.35
C ALA A 521 30.66 9.42 -2.92
N ARG A 522 29.42 9.00 -2.64
CA ARG A 522 28.19 9.64 -3.15
C ARG A 522 27.34 10.28 -2.05
N ARG A 523 27.86 10.36 -0.82
CA ARG A 523 27.18 11.05 0.27
C ARG A 523 27.18 12.56 -0.03
N PRO A 524 26.06 13.27 0.19
CA PRO A 524 26.00 14.71 0.01
C PRO A 524 27.04 15.39 0.90
N ASN A 525 27.64 16.46 0.38
CA ASN A 525 28.56 17.31 1.12
C ASN A 525 27.82 18.00 2.29
N GLU A 526 28.54 18.38 3.34
CA GLU A 526 27.95 18.99 4.55
C GLU A 526 27.17 20.27 4.24
N LYS A 527 27.59 21.03 3.23
CA LYS A 527 26.90 22.23 2.70
C LYS A 527 25.51 21.98 2.10
N LEU A 528 25.20 20.73 1.72
CA LEU A 528 23.85 20.35 1.25
C LEU A 528 22.95 19.89 2.41
N ILE A 529 23.53 19.68 3.59
CA ILE A 529 22.86 19.20 4.80
C ILE A 529 22.55 20.38 5.72
N ALA A 530 23.51 21.29 5.91
CA ALA A 530 23.28 22.60 6.49
C ALA A 530 22.72 23.50 5.38
N LEU A 531 21.45 23.91 5.48
CA LEU A 531 20.99 25.10 4.78
C LEU A 531 21.73 26.26 5.44
N GLU A 532 22.92 26.61 4.95
CA GLU A 532 23.45 27.95 5.18
C GLU A 532 22.47 28.88 4.46
N GLU A 533 21.73 29.67 5.24
CA GLU A 533 20.97 30.80 4.73
C GLU A 533 22.01 31.78 4.15
N ASP A 534 22.05 31.88 2.82
CA ASP A 534 22.70 32.99 2.11
C ASP A 534 21.87 34.28 2.27
#